data_AF-A0A7W7M265-F1
#
_entry.id   AF-A0A7W7M265-F1
#
_cell.length_a   1.000
_cell.length_b   1.000
_cell.length_c   1.000
_cell.angle_alpha   90.00
_cell.angle_beta   90.00
_cell.angle_gamma   90.00
#
_symmetry.space_group_name_H-M   'P 1'
#
loop_
_entity.id
_entity.type
_entity.pdbx_description
1 polymer ?
#
loop_
_entity_poly.entity_id
_entity_poly.type
_entity_poly.pdbx_seq_one_letter_code
_entity_poly.pdbx_strand_id
1 'polypeptide(L)' 'MATKTETKQSARLTKAERARAVQEVEHSLRMEGQELTPETKADMQLYVAGVISSDEGLERALARHRRV' A
#
# COMPACT_ATOMS: atom_id res chain seq x y z
N MET A 1 -27.37 -19.68 16.95
CA MET A 1 -27.52 -19.28 15.53
C MET A 1 -27.38 -17.76 15.46
N ALA A 2 -26.71 -17.27 14.41
CA ALA A 2 -26.37 -15.87 14.09
C ALA A 2 -24.99 -15.36 14.58
N THR A 3 -23.93 -15.82 13.90
CA THR A 3 -22.67 -15.07 13.77
C THR A 3 -22.95 -13.85 12.91
N LYS A 4 -23.07 -12.67 13.54
CA LYS A 4 -23.19 -11.39 12.84
C LYS A 4 -21.81 -11.03 12.33
N THR A 5 -21.45 -11.57 11.16
CA THR A 5 -20.29 -11.12 10.40
C THR A 5 -20.62 -9.70 9.95
N GLU A 6 -20.28 -8.71 10.77
CA GLU A 6 -20.19 -7.32 10.32
C GLU A 6 -19.09 -7.28 9.25
N THR A 7 -19.50 -7.45 8.00
CA THR A 7 -18.68 -7.10 6.85
C THR A 7 -18.41 -5.61 7.00
N LYS A 8 -17.27 -5.26 7.63
CA LYS A 8 -16.72 -3.90 7.64
C LYS A 8 -16.73 -3.46 6.19
N GLN A 9 -17.67 -2.60 5.85
CA GLN A 9 -17.67 -1.88 4.60
C GLN A 9 -16.33 -1.16 4.56
N SER A 10 -15.37 -1.70 3.80
CA SER A 10 -14.01 -1.18 3.72
C SER A 10 -14.12 0.26 3.24
N ALA A 11 -14.07 1.20 4.19
CA ALA A 11 -14.13 2.61 3.87
C ALA A 11 -12.96 2.87 2.91
N ARG A 12 -13.28 3.26 1.68
CA ARG A 12 -12.24 3.61 0.70
C ARG A 12 -11.46 4.76 1.30
N LEU A 13 -10.20 4.50 1.65
CA LEU A 13 -9.30 5.53 2.13
C LEU A 13 -9.24 6.65 1.10
N THR A 14 -9.42 7.86 1.58
CA THR A 14 -9.23 9.10 0.83
C THR A 14 -7.78 9.21 0.36
N LYS A 15 -7.54 10.02 -0.67
CA LYS A 15 -6.17 10.30 -1.16
C LYS A 15 -5.24 10.82 -0.06
N ALA A 16 -5.75 11.65 0.85
CA ALA A 16 -4.98 12.20 1.96
C ALA A 16 -4.55 11.11 2.96
N GLU A 17 -5.46 10.20 3.32
CA GLU A 17 -5.15 9.06 4.21
C GLU A 17 -4.12 8.13 3.58
N ARG A 18 -4.24 7.86 2.27
CA ARG A 18 -3.25 7.07 1.53
C ARG A 18 -1.88 7.75 1.49
N ALA A 19 -1.84 9.06 1.24
CA ALA A 19 -0.59 9.81 1.22
C ALA A 19 0.10 9.78 2.59
N ARG A 20 -0.67 9.95 3.67
CA ARG A 20 -0.15 9.84 5.03
C ARG A 20 0.43 8.44 5.30
N ALA A 21 -0.28 7.38 4.93
CA ALA A 21 0.21 6.01 5.10
C ALA A 21 1.54 5.78 4.35
N VAL A 22 1.68 6.29 3.13
CA VAL A 22 2.93 6.21 2.36
C VAL A 22 4.06 6.97 3.05
N GLN A 23 3.81 8.18 3.55
CA GLN A 23 4.80 8.96 4.29
C GLN A 23 5.27 8.25 5.57
N GLU A 24 4.36 7.61 6.30
CA GLU A 24 4.68 6.84 7.50
C GLU A 24 5.58 5.64 7.15
N VAL A 25 5.29 4.91 6.07
CA VAL A 25 6.12 3.80 5.58
C VAL A 25 7.52 4.29 5.16
N GLU A 26 7.60 5.36 4.37
CA GLU A 26 8.89 5.93 3.96
C GLU A 26 9.71 6.42 5.15
N HIS A 27 9.05 7.01 6.15
CA HIS A 27 9.70 7.45 7.37
C HIS A 27 10.24 6.25 8.17
N SER A 28 9.44 5.22 8.40
CA SER A 28 9.86 4.01 9.11
C SER A 28 11.07 3.36 8.43
N LEU A 29 11.04 3.19 7.11
CA LEU A 29 12.18 2.63 6.37
C LEU A 29 13.43 3.49 6.50
N ARG A 30 13.29 4.82 6.40
CA ARG A 30 14.43 5.74 6.58
C ARG A 30 15.02 5.62 7.99
N MET A 31 14.18 5.46 9.01
CA MET A 31 14.64 5.23 10.39
C MET A 31 15.44 3.93 10.55
N GLU A 32 15.17 2.94 9.70
CA GLU A 32 15.90 1.68 9.61
C GLU A 32 17.11 1.74 8.65
N GLY A 33 17.41 2.91 8.09
CA GLY A 33 18.48 3.08 7.09
C GLY A 33 18.16 2.43 5.74
N GLN A 34 16.89 2.13 5.48
CA GLN A 34 16.39 1.55 4.25
C GLN A 34 15.71 2.59 3.37
N GLU A 35 15.68 2.33 2.07
CA GLU A 35 14.90 3.11 1.12
C GLU A 35 14.07 2.20 0.21
N LEU A 36 12.91 2.70 -0.20
CA LEU A 36 12.10 2.06 -1.23
C LEU A 36 12.81 2.13 -2.58
N THR A 37 12.71 1.03 -3.34
CA THR A 37 13.17 1.02 -4.73
C THR A 37 12.37 2.02 -5.58
N PRO A 38 12.92 2.54 -6.69
CA PRO A 38 12.21 3.46 -7.58
C PRO A 38 10.86 2.92 -8.07
N GLU A 39 10.79 1.62 -8.39
CA GLU A 39 9.57 0.96 -8.85
C GLU A 39 8.51 0.91 -7.74
N THR A 40 8.94 0.66 -6.51
CA THR A 40 8.03 0.62 -5.36
C THR A 40 7.53 2.02 -5.01
N LYS A 41 8.37 3.06 -5.13
CA LYS A 41 7.94 4.47 -5.01
C LYS A 41 6.88 4.81 -6.06
N ALA A 42 7.06 4.36 -7.31
CA ALA A 42 6.07 4.57 -8.37
C ALA A 42 4.73 3.89 -8.07
N ASP A 43 4.74 2.64 -7.60
CA ASP A 43 3.51 1.94 -7.18
C ASP A 43 2.82 2.65 -6.01
N MET A 44 3.57 3.17 -5.03
CA MET A 44 2.99 3.95 -3.93
C MET A 44 2.32 5.23 -4.41
N GLN A 45 2.89 5.92 -5.41
CA GLN A 45 2.24 7.09 -6.01
C GLN A 45 0.93 6.72 -6.72
N LEU A 46 0.90 5.59 -7.43
CA LEU A 46 -0.32 5.07 -8.05
C LEU A 46 -1.38 4.70 -7.00
N TYR A 47 -0.95 4.12 -5.87
CA TYR A 47 -1.82 3.80 -4.74
C TYR A 47 -2.44 5.07 -4.14
N VAL A 48 -1.62 6.11 -3.91
CA VAL A 48 -2.09 7.42 -3.41
C VAL A 48 -3.05 8.09 -4.39
N ALA A 49 -2.76 8.01 -5.69
CA ALA A 49 -3.64 8.51 -6.74
C ALA A 49 -4.95 7.72 -6.84
N GLY A 50 -5.08 6.57 -6.16
CA GLY A 50 -6.23 5.68 -6.24
C GLY A 50 -6.32 4.91 -7.56
N VAL A 51 -5.22 4.86 -8.32
CA VAL A 51 -5.12 4.12 -9.59
C VAL A 51 -4.99 2.62 -9.32
N ILE A 52 -4.31 2.26 -8.23
CA ILE A 52 -4.20 0.86 -7.77
C ILE A 52 -4.65 0.74 -6.31
N SER A 53 -5.14 -0.44 -5.96
CA SER A 53 -5.36 -0.90 -4.59
C SER A 53 -4.06 -1.35 -3.93
N SER A 54 -4.09 -1.54 -2.60
CA SER A 54 -2.96 -2.09 -1.86
C SER A 54 -2.63 -3.52 -2.30
N ASP A 55 -3.65 -4.32 -2.61
CA ASP A 55 -3.50 -5.71 -3.05
C ASP A 55 -2.83 -5.76 -4.44
N GLU A 56 -3.27 -4.93 -5.39
CA GLU A 56 -2.60 -4.80 -6.69
C GLU A 56 -1.15 -4.32 -6.56
N GLY A 57 -0.88 -3.40 -5.61
CA GLY A 57 0.49 -2.97 -5.29
C GLY A 57 1.36 -4.12 -4.76
N LEU A 58 0.81 -4.95 -3.87
CA LEU A 58 1.49 -6.13 -3.34
C LEU A 58 1.74 -7.17 -4.44
N GLU A 59 0.75 -7.45 -5.29
CA GLU A 59 0.91 -8.38 -6.41
C GLU A 59 2.04 -7.95 -7.36
N ARG A 60 2.13 -6.65 -7.67
CA ARG A 60 3.23 -6.10 -8.47
C ARG A 60 4.58 -6.28 -7.79
N ALA A 61 4.66 -6.01 -6.49
CA ALA A 61 5.89 -6.21 -5.72
C ALA A 61 6.32 -7.69 -5.71
N LEU A 62 5.38 -8.61 -5.48
CA LEU A 62 5.64 -10.06 -5.50
C LEU A 62 6.05 -10.55 -6.89
N ALA A 63 5.42 -10.04 -7.95
CA ALA A 63 5.78 -10.37 -9.32
C ALA A 63 7.22 -9.94 -9.66
N ARG A 64 7.70 -8.82 -9.11
CA ARG A 64 9.11 -8.41 -9.23
C ARG A 64 10.04 -9.39 -8.53
N HIS A 65 9.74 -9.77 -7.29
CA HIS A 65 10.58 -10.71 -6.54
C HIS A 65 10.59 -12.13 -7.11
N ARG A 66 9.50 -12.59 -7.74
CA ARG A 66 9.41 -13.92 -8.37
C ARG A 66 10.11 -14.04 -9.73
N ARG A 67 10.50 -12.92 -10.34
CA ARG A 67 11.21 -12.88 -11.63
C ARG A 67 12.74 -12.90 -11.49
N VAL A 68 13.24 -13.03 -10.26
CA VAL A 68 14.66 -13.18 -9.92
C VAL A 68 14.93 -14.64 -9.60
#